data_AF-G2I873-F1
#
_entry.id   AF-G2I873-F1
#
_cell.length_a   1.000
_cell.length_b   1.000
_cell.length_c   1.000
_cell.angle_alpha   90.00
_cell.angle_beta   90.00
_cell.angle_gamma   90.00
#
_symmetry.space_group_name_H-M   'P 1'
#
loop_
_entity.id
_entity.type
_entity.pdbx_description
1 polymer ?
#
loop_
_entity_poly.entity_id
_entity_poly.type
_entity_poly.pdbx_seq_one_letter_code
_entity_poly.pdbx_strand_id
1 'polypeptide(L)' 'MGMTHTLLQPFDPDHNAQWYPALRSADLRHQKAIGVYCGSRPVVIVRPEAGLVFALDDRCTHRQVPLSRGVVSGT' A
#
# COMPACT_ATOMS: atom_id res chain seq x y z
N MET A 1 19.75 -12.65 33.53
CA MET A 1 19.98 -11.22 33.87
C MET A 1 20.03 -10.46 32.54
N GLY A 2 19.03 -9.60 32.30
CA GLY A 2 18.78 -8.78 31.10
C GLY A 2 18.14 -9.52 29.92
N MET A 3 16.89 -9.33 29.45
CA MET A 3 16.06 -8.10 29.29
C MET A 3 16.92 -6.94 28.78
N THR A 4 16.78 -6.37 27.58
CA THR A 4 15.61 -6.18 26.70
C THR A 4 16.20 -5.65 25.40
N HIS A 5 16.04 -6.33 24.27
CA HIS A 5 16.43 -5.77 22.97
C HIS A 5 15.26 -4.98 22.37
N THR A 6 14.66 -4.08 23.16
CA THR A 6 13.85 -3.00 22.60
C THR A 6 14.79 -1.83 22.38
N LEU A 7 15.63 -1.95 21.35
CA LEU A 7 16.10 -0.74 20.68
C LEU A 7 14.85 -0.14 20.05
N LEU A 8 14.27 0.84 20.75
CA LEU A 8 13.52 1.90 20.09
C LEU A 8 14.45 2.41 18.99
N GLN A 9 14.22 1.96 17.76
CA GLN A 9 14.88 2.58 16.62
C GLN A 9 14.53 4.08 16.70
N PRO A 10 15.50 4.99 16.57
CA PRO A 10 15.21 6.41 16.52
C PRO A 10 14.10 6.64 15.50
N PHE A 11 13.17 7.56 15.79
CA PHE A 11 12.28 8.07 14.76
C PHE A 11 13.15 8.76 13.71
N ASP A 12 13.55 7.98 12.72
CA ASP A 12 14.22 8.47 11.53
C ASP A 12 13.12 8.88 10.55
N PRO A 13 12.89 10.18 10.32
CA PRO A 13 11.85 10.62 9.38
C PRO A 13 12.09 10.09 7.94
N ASP A 14 13.32 9.67 7.63
CA ASP A 14 13.74 9.20 6.30
C ASP A 14 13.75 7.66 6.17
N HIS A 15 13.55 6.88 7.25
CA HIS A 15 13.43 5.42 7.14
C HIS A 15 12.23 4.97 6.30
N ASN A 16 11.29 5.88 6.04
CA ASN A 16 10.10 5.67 5.21
C ASN A 16 10.18 6.39 3.84
N ALA A 17 11.23 7.18 3.57
CA ALA A 17 11.41 7.91 2.31
C ALA A 17 12.13 7.05 1.26
N GLN A 18 11.73 5.79 1.14
CA GLN A 18 12.38 4.82 0.27
C GLN A 18 11.42 4.36 -0.82
N TRP A 19 11.95 4.14 -2.02
CA TRP A 19 11.18 3.51 -3.09
C TRP A 19 10.99 2.02 -2.78
N TYR A 20 9.75 1.56 -2.79
CA TYR A 20 9.40 0.15 -2.62
C TYR A 20 8.96 -0.44 -3.97
N PRO A 21 9.57 -1.56 -4.42
CA PRO A 21 9.04 -2.30 -5.55
C PRO A 21 7.73 -2.97 -5.14
N ALA A 22 6.60 -2.36 -5.52
CA ALA A 22 5.30 -2.77 -5.01
C ALA A 22 4.60 -3.82 -5.89
N LEU A 23 4.71 -3.70 -7.22
CA LEU A 23 4.05 -4.59 -8.19
C LEU A 23 4.65 -4.43 -9.60
N ARG A 24 4.55 -5.45 -10.46
CA ARG A 24 4.84 -5.30 -11.89
C ARG A 24 3.68 -4.60 -12.60
N SER A 25 3.96 -3.57 -13.39
CA SER A 25 2.92 -2.79 -14.09
C SER A 25 1.97 -3.65 -14.94
N ALA A 26 2.47 -4.74 -15.53
CA ALA A 26 1.69 -5.67 -16.35
C ALA A 26 0.66 -6.51 -15.56
N ASP A 27 0.88 -6.72 -14.26
CA ASP A 27 -0.05 -7.47 -13.41
C ASP A 27 -1.26 -6.60 -13.03
N LEU A 28 -1.08 -5.28 -13.00
CA LEU A 28 -2.15 -4.30 -12.78
C LEU A 28 -2.82 -3.93 -14.10
N ARG A 29 -3.84 -4.68 -14.48
CA ARG A 29 -4.69 -4.36 -15.66
C ARG A 29 -5.57 -3.13 -15.40
N HIS A 30 -6.15 -2.57 -16.47
CA HIS A 30 -7.17 -1.53 -16.33
C HIS A 30 -8.37 -2.03 -15.52
N GLN A 31 -8.96 -1.11 -14.77
CA GLN A 31 -10.05 -1.36 -13.81
C GLN A 31 -9.73 -2.45 -12.78
N LYS A 32 -8.48 -2.50 -12.34
CA LYS A 32 -8.06 -3.40 -11.26
C LYS A 32 -7.41 -2.64 -10.12
N ALA A 33 -7.62 -3.20 -8.93
CA ALA A 33 -7.00 -2.84 -7.69
C ALA A 33 -6.31 -4.09 -7.13
N ILE A 34 -5.06 -3.98 -6.71
CA ILE A 34 -4.29 -5.08 -6.12
C ILE A 34 -3.73 -4.59 -4.79
N GLY A 35 -4.04 -5.31 -3.72
CA GLY A 35 -3.48 -5.08 -2.40
C GLY A 35 -2.07 -5.67 -2.29
N VAL A 36 -1.15 -4.89 -1.74
CA VAL A 36 0.26 -5.24 -1.51
C VAL A 36 0.71 -4.73 -0.14
N TYR A 37 1.83 -5.24 0.35
CA TYR A 37 2.47 -4.71 1.56
C TYR A 37 3.75 -3.98 1.18
N CYS A 38 3.83 -2.70 1.53
CA CYS A 38 5.06 -1.91 1.47
C CYS A 38 5.62 -1.83 2.89
N GLY A 39 6.55 -2.72 3.23
CA GLY A 39 6.95 -2.95 4.62
C GLY A 39 5.76 -3.45 5.44
N SER A 40 5.45 -2.78 6.56
CA SER A 40 4.31 -3.11 7.43
C SER A 40 3.00 -2.42 7.02
N ARG A 41 2.99 -1.61 5.95
CA ARG A 41 1.83 -0.83 5.52
C ARG A 41 1.05 -1.55 4.41
N PRO A 42 -0.24 -1.85 4.62
CA PRO A 42 -1.09 -2.38 3.56
C PRO A 42 -1.47 -1.24 2.60
N VAL A 43 -1.17 -1.43 1.31
CA VAL A 43 -1.38 -0.44 0.24
C VAL A 43 -2.15 -1.10 -0.89
N VAL A 44 -3.12 -0.39 -1.46
CA VAL A 44 -3.79 -0.82 -2.69
C VAL A 44 -3.24 0.01 -3.85
N ILE A 45 -2.81 -0.67 -4.92
CA ILE A 45 -2.44 -0.02 -6.18
C ILE A 45 -3.60 -0.16 -7.14
N VAL A 46 -4.02 0.95 -7.75
CA VAL A 46 -5.22 1.04 -8.58
C VAL A 46 -4.85 1.54 -9.97
N ARG A 47 -5.40 0.90 -11.01
CA ARG A 47 -5.42 1.45 -12.36
C ARG A 47 -6.87 1.64 -12.82
N PRO A 48 -7.35 2.89 -12.90
CA PRO A 48 -8.65 3.23 -13.51
C PRO A 48 -8.68 2.93 -15.01
N GLU A 49 -9.83 3.18 -15.63
CA GLU A 49 -9.98 3.10 -17.09
C GLU A 49 -9.01 4.06 -17.82
N ALA A 50 -8.85 5.31 -17.34
CA ALA A 50 -7.93 6.28 -17.96
C ALA A 50 -6.44 5.90 -17.82
N GLY A 51 -6.12 4.86 -17.04
CA GLY A 51 -4.79 4.25 -16.99
C GLY A 51 -3.80 4.90 -16.02
N LEU A 52 -4.10 6.07 -15.46
CA LEU A 52 -3.24 6.73 -14.46
C LEU A 52 -3.22 5.95 -13.15
N VAL A 53 -2.05 5.39 -12.82
CA VAL A 53 -1.88 4.54 -11.64
C VAL A 53 -1.73 5.39 -10.38
N PHE A 54 -2.40 4.99 -9.29
CA PHE A 54 -2.22 5.58 -7.98
C PHE A 54 -2.22 4.52 -6.88
N ALA A 55 -1.85 4.92 -5.67
CA ALA A 55 -1.83 4.08 -4.49
C ALA A 55 -2.57 4.75 -3.32
N LEU A 56 -3.26 3.96 -2.51
CA LEU A 56 -3.94 4.38 -1.28
C LEU A 56 -3.59 3.40 -0.15
N ASP A 57 -3.79 3.78 1.11
CA ASP A 57 -3.85 2.77 2.18
C ASP A 57 -4.95 1.75 1.84
N ASP A 58 -4.67 0.45 1.96
CA ASP A 58 -5.65 -0.60 1.67
C ASP A 58 -6.67 -0.76 2.81
N ARG A 59 -7.28 0.36 3.19
CA ARG A 59 -8.26 0.50 4.28
C ARG A 59 -9.28 1.56 3.91
N CYS A 60 -10.53 1.16 3.80
CA CYS A 60 -11.64 2.09 3.65
C CYS A 60 -11.75 2.97 4.89
N THR A 61 -11.74 4.29 4.74
CA THR A 61 -11.82 5.24 5.86
C THR A 61 -13.09 5.11 6.70
N HIS A 62 -14.17 4.56 6.13
CA HIS A 62 -15.43 4.35 6.82
C HIS A 62 -15.42 3.12 7.75
N ARG A 63 -14.96 1.95 7.27
CA ARG A 63 -15.08 0.67 8.01
C ARG A 63 -13.80 -0.15 8.11
N GLN A 64 -12.68 0.39 7.65
CA GLN A 64 -11.36 -0.25 7.67
C GLN A 64 -11.28 -1.59 6.91
N VAL A 65 -12.27 -1.88 6.06
CA VAL A 65 -12.22 -3.02 5.14
C VAL A 65 -11.24 -2.77 4.00
N PRO A 66 -10.57 -3.80 3.45
CA PRO A 66 -9.61 -3.59 2.36
C PRO A 66 -10.29 -3.06 1.09
N LEU A 67 -9.76 -1.97 0.55
CA LEU A 67 -10.19 -1.38 -0.72
C LEU A 67 -9.87 -2.30 -1.91
N SER A 68 -8.83 -3.12 -1.80
CA SER A 68 -8.43 -4.15 -2.77
C SER A 68 -9.50 -5.22 -3.00
N ARG A 69 -10.49 -5.36 -2.10
CA ARG A 69 -11.65 -6.24 -2.26
C ARG A 69 -12.86 -5.56 -2.91
N GLY A 70 -12.73 -4.27 -3.24
CA GLY A 70 -13.76 -3.49 -3.90
C GLY A 70 -13.73 -3.59 -5.43
N VAL A 71 -14.44 -2.66 -6.07
CA VAL A 71 -14.50 -2.51 -7.52
C VAL A 71 -13.88 -1.18 -7.91
N VAL A 72 -13.04 -1.18 -8.95
CA VAL A 72 -12.57 0.05 -9.58
C VAL A 72 -13.63 0.50 -10.58
N SER A 73 -14.18 1.68 -10.36
CA SER A 73 -15.20 2.28 -11.21
C SER A 73 -14.93 3.78 -11.36
N GLY A 74 -15.14 4.29 -12.57
CA GLY A 74 -14.79 5.67 -12.95
C GLY A 74 -13.64 5.74 -13.95
N THR A 75 -13.43 6.94 -14.48
CA THR A 75 -12.40 7.25 -15.49
C THR A 75 -11.14 7.79 -14.85
#